data_AF-A0A920VW86-F1
#
_entry.id   AF-A0A920VW86-F1
#
_cell.length_a   1.000
_cell.length_b   1.000
_cell.length_c   1.000
_cell.angle_alpha   90.00
_cell.angle_beta   90.00
_cell.angle_gamma   90.00
#
_symmetry.space_group_name_H-M   'P 1'
#
loop_
_entity.id
_entity.type
_entity.pdbx_description
1 polymer ?
#
loop_
_entity_poly.entity_id
_entity_poly.type
_entity_poly.pdbx_seq_one_letter_code
_entity_poly.pdbx_strand_id
1 'polypeptide(L)'
;MVTGPVTDKLAFRATTAKMDRDGTQKNVAGGRDLRSLDDYNSVLTLLYIPNDDMEFQIRANDRLVDNIIPSRVLLDSGAGPLRGMQDTTSLVRGLRRATATTPGAIQFTNPNTGEVGYGAPLRAGVDNGSWPGRWNSYYGSSLPTLNTFNVGVSDDENCWDFPYIDGCQSNHQYFQHEGVQAHATWQLSDTTEIKYIYGYVDFGYTFNIDLDGTDVSWDQYGVTVLEDVHMKTHELTINWQIGEDVLMTSGYFYMDENRKQNYSIRNNIASIRNAATYGAYDIPQAFLGGVSTSALLGATNTCTTPQTGWVGSGPDNTPYILSLGWRCSWKGIQPPE
;
A
#
# COMPACT_ATOMS: atom_id res chain seq x y z
N MET A 1 19.59 -23.24 9.26
CA MET A 1 20.58 -22.96 8.19
C MET A 1 21.51 -24.15 8.08
N VAL A 2 21.81 -24.58 6.86
CA VAL A 2 22.79 -25.63 6.56
C VAL A 2 23.69 -25.17 5.42
N THR A 3 24.96 -25.56 5.44
CA THR A 3 25.91 -25.24 4.38
C THR A 3 27.05 -26.24 4.41
N GLY A 4 27.68 -26.48 3.27
CA GLY A 4 28.85 -27.32 3.17
C GLY A 4 29.21 -27.65 1.73
N PRO A 5 30.39 -28.25 1.52
CA PRO A 5 30.73 -28.87 0.25
C PRO A 5 29.85 -30.12 0.05
N VAL A 6 29.34 -30.29 -1.17
CA VAL A 6 28.80 -31.55 -1.68
C VAL A 6 29.92 -32.37 -2.31
N THR A 7 30.82 -31.69 -3.02
CA THR A 7 32.08 -32.21 -3.58
C THR A 7 33.16 -31.13 -3.48
N ASP A 8 34.38 -31.42 -3.92
CA ASP A 8 35.46 -30.43 -3.99
C ASP A 8 35.16 -29.26 -4.95
N LYS A 9 34.17 -29.43 -5.83
CA LYS A 9 33.79 -28.45 -6.87
C LYS A 9 32.39 -27.88 -6.69
N LEU A 10 31.59 -28.43 -5.78
CA LEU A 10 30.20 -28.04 -5.58
C LEU A 10 29.95 -27.81 -4.10
N ALA A 11 29.47 -26.62 -3.76
CA ALA A 11 29.06 -26.26 -2.41
C ALA A 11 27.62 -25.73 -2.42
N PHE A 12 26.97 -25.84 -1.26
CA PHE A 12 25.62 -25.32 -1.08
C PHE A 12 25.48 -24.55 0.24
N ARG A 13 24.49 -23.67 0.27
CA ARG A 13 23.94 -23.04 1.46
C ARG A 13 22.42 -23.01 1.35
N ALA A 14 21.74 -23.53 2.34
CA ALA A 14 20.29 -23.43 2.46
C ALA A 14 19.90 -22.80 3.81
N THR A 15 18.97 -21.86 3.76
CA THR A 15 18.42 -21.21 4.96
C THR A 15 16.91 -21.18 4.82
N THR A 16 16.21 -21.67 5.82
CA THR A 16 14.78 -21.49 5.97
C THR A 16 14.52 -20.86 7.33
N ALA A 17 13.53 -19.98 7.40
CA ALA A 17 13.04 -19.36 8.60
C ALA A 17 11.52 -19.28 8.51
N LYS A 18 10.84 -19.60 9.62
CA LYS A 18 9.43 -19.33 9.82
C LYS A 18 9.28 -18.55 11.12
N MET A 19 8.47 -17.51 11.11
CA MET A 19 8.19 -16.66 12.25
C MET A 19 6.70 -16.42 12.35
N ASP A 20 6.12 -16.86 13.46
CA ASP A 20 4.72 -16.62 13.78
C ASP A 20 4.62 -15.73 15.02
N ARG A 21 3.73 -14.75 15.00
CA ARG A 21 3.40 -13.92 16.15
C ARG A 21 1.92 -13.59 16.17
N ASP A 22 1.30 -13.82 17.31
CA ASP A 22 -0.07 -13.39 17.58
C ASP A 22 -0.23 -11.86 17.48
N GLY A 23 -1.48 -11.45 17.28
CA GLY A 23 -1.89 -10.06 17.28
C GLY A 23 -1.54 -9.36 18.60
N THR A 24 -1.09 -8.12 18.51
CA THR A 24 -0.77 -7.29 19.69
C THR A 24 -1.73 -6.13 19.87
N GLN A 25 -2.57 -5.84 18.88
CA GLN A 25 -3.66 -4.87 18.95
C GLN A 25 -4.99 -5.62 19.07
N LYS A 26 -5.65 -5.49 20.23
CA LYS A 26 -6.89 -6.21 20.48
C LYS A 26 -8.02 -5.68 19.61
N ASN A 27 -8.69 -6.57 18.87
CA ASN A 27 -9.89 -6.20 18.12
C ASN A 27 -11.14 -6.33 19.01
N VAL A 28 -11.79 -5.21 19.30
CA VAL A 28 -13.00 -5.16 20.15
C VAL A 28 -14.29 -5.29 19.36
N ALA A 29 -14.22 -5.38 18.03
CA ALA A 29 -15.36 -5.64 17.16
C ALA A 29 -15.64 -7.14 16.92
N GLY A 30 -14.91 -8.04 17.58
CA GLY A 30 -15.17 -9.48 17.53
C GLY A 30 -14.39 -10.28 16.48
N GLY A 31 -13.48 -9.64 15.74
CA GLY A 31 -12.55 -10.29 14.80
C GLY A 31 -11.21 -10.67 15.43
N ARG A 32 -10.27 -11.12 14.59
CA ARG A 32 -8.88 -11.45 15.00
C ARG A 32 -8.13 -10.21 15.48
N ASP A 33 -7.21 -10.43 16.41
CA ASP A 33 -6.32 -9.37 16.92
C ASP A 33 -5.34 -8.94 15.83
N LEU A 34 -5.20 -7.63 15.68
CA LEU A 34 -4.39 -7.01 14.65
C LEU A 34 -2.91 -6.96 15.04
N ARG A 35 -2.06 -6.65 14.06
CA ARG A 35 -0.61 -6.67 14.21
C ARG A 35 -0.11 -8.07 14.53
N SER A 36 -0.56 -9.07 13.77
CA SER A 36 0.01 -10.42 13.75
C SER A 36 1.19 -10.49 12.76
N LEU A 37 1.85 -11.64 12.69
CA LEU A 37 2.88 -11.95 11.70
C LEU A 37 2.84 -13.45 11.40
N ASP A 38 2.77 -13.83 10.13
CA ASP A 38 3.22 -15.13 9.61
C ASP A 38 4.21 -14.83 8.47
N ASP A 39 5.49 -15.14 8.68
CA ASP A 39 6.56 -14.93 7.70
C ASP A 39 7.30 -16.25 7.49
N TYR A 40 7.40 -16.66 6.24
CA TYR A 40 8.17 -17.79 5.79
C TYR A 40 9.17 -17.33 4.74
N ASN A 41 10.43 -17.71 4.91
CA ASN A 41 11.49 -17.37 3.97
C ASN A 41 12.44 -18.55 3.80
N SER A 42 12.65 -18.96 2.56
CA SER A 42 13.58 -20.01 2.17
C SER A 42 14.53 -19.54 1.08
N VAL A 43 15.81 -19.86 1.24
CA VAL A 43 16.89 -19.49 0.34
C VAL A 43 17.75 -20.72 0.10
N LEU A 44 18.04 -21.02 -1.17
CA LEU A 44 19.05 -21.97 -1.58
C LEU A 44 20.10 -21.26 -2.42
N THR A 45 21.37 -21.54 -2.18
CA THR A 45 22.49 -21.10 -3.00
C THR A 45 23.36 -22.28 -3.32
N LEU A 46 23.69 -22.45 -4.59
CA LEU A 46 24.64 -23.43 -5.10
C LEU A 46 25.81 -22.69 -5.72
N LEU A 47 27.02 -23.14 -5.41
CA LEU A 47 28.27 -22.66 -5.98
C LEU A 47 28.97 -23.84 -6.64
N TYR A 48 29.27 -23.72 -7.93
CA TYR A 48 29.93 -24.74 -8.72
C TYR A 48 31.17 -24.16 -9.40
N ILE A 49 32.32 -24.77 -9.15
CA ILE A 49 33.63 -24.38 -9.66
C ILE A 49 34.18 -25.56 -10.46
N PRO A 50 33.84 -25.71 -11.76
CA PRO A 50 34.26 -26.85 -12.56
C PRO A 50 35.78 -26.96 -12.73
N ASN A 51 36.48 -25.83 -12.76
CA ASN A 51 37.94 -25.68 -12.88
C ASN A 51 38.36 -24.30 -12.33
N ASP A 52 39.66 -24.01 -12.37
CA ASP A 52 40.23 -22.78 -11.79
C ASP A 52 39.84 -21.49 -12.55
N ASP A 53 39.33 -21.61 -13.77
CA ASP A 53 39.00 -20.48 -14.65
C ASP A 53 37.51 -20.15 -14.64
N MET A 54 36.65 -20.99 -14.04
CA MET A 54 35.21 -20.88 -14.16
C MET A 54 34.51 -21.01 -12.81
N GLU A 55 33.60 -20.09 -12.52
CA GLU A 55 32.71 -20.16 -11.37
C GLU A 55 31.27 -19.92 -11.80
N PHE A 56 30.37 -20.75 -11.31
CA PHE A 56 28.93 -20.60 -11.48
C PHE A 56 28.25 -20.59 -10.12
N GLN A 57 27.46 -19.56 -9.85
CA GLN A 57 26.63 -19.50 -8.66
C GLN A 57 25.18 -19.28 -9.06
N ILE A 58 24.27 -20.00 -8.41
CA ILE A 58 22.83 -19.77 -8.50
C ILE A 58 22.25 -19.66 -7.10
N ARG A 59 21.41 -18.65 -6.89
CA ARG A 59 20.66 -18.39 -5.67
C ARG A 59 19.18 -18.32 -6.02
N ALA A 60 18.39 -19.16 -5.37
CA ALA A 60 16.93 -19.09 -5.41
C ALA A 60 16.42 -18.67 -4.03
N ASN A 61 15.40 -17.82 -4.00
CA ASN A 61 14.72 -17.39 -2.81
C ASN A 61 13.21 -17.46 -3.03
N ASP A 62 12.50 -17.92 -2.02
CA ASP A 62 11.06 -17.89 -1.90
C ASP A 62 10.72 -17.31 -0.53
N ARG A 63 9.87 -16.29 -0.50
CA ARG A 63 9.41 -15.65 0.73
C ARG A 63 7.94 -15.33 0.63
N LEU A 64 7.22 -15.64 1.69
CA LEU A 64 5.81 -15.35 1.86
C LEU A 64 5.61 -14.67 3.21
N VAL A 65 4.90 -13.55 3.22
CA VAL A 65 4.40 -12.93 4.45
C VAL A 65 2.90 -12.79 4.32
N ASP A 66 2.20 -13.32 5.30
CA ASP A 66 0.76 -13.26 5.43
C ASP A 66 0.45 -12.74 6.84
N ASN A 67 -0.11 -11.54 6.93
CA ASN A 67 -0.29 -10.91 8.24
C ASN A 67 -1.48 -9.97 8.31
N ILE A 68 -2.02 -9.87 9.53
CA ILE A 68 -3.06 -8.91 9.89
C ILE A 68 -2.36 -7.62 10.31
N ILE A 69 -2.46 -6.60 9.47
CA ILE A 69 -1.82 -5.30 9.68
C ILE A 69 -2.46 -4.50 10.83
N PRO A 70 -1.70 -3.65 11.53
CA PRO A 70 -2.27 -2.80 12.58
C PRO A 70 -3.32 -1.82 12.02
N SER A 71 -4.23 -1.38 12.88
CA SER A 71 -5.13 -0.26 12.60
C SER A 71 -4.76 0.97 13.43
N ARG A 72 -5.40 2.09 13.13
CA ARG A 72 -5.18 3.35 13.85
C ARG A 72 -5.63 3.21 15.30
N VAL A 73 -4.85 3.77 16.21
CA VAL A 73 -5.25 3.91 17.61
C VAL A 73 -5.87 5.31 17.81
N LEU A 74 -7.03 5.38 18.45
CA LEU A 74 -7.67 6.65 18.79
C LEU A 74 -7.19 7.14 20.15
N LEU A 75 -6.36 8.17 20.16
CA LEU A 75 -5.81 8.74 21.40
C LEU A 75 -6.74 9.77 22.06
N ASP A 76 -7.34 10.65 21.26
CA ASP A 76 -8.23 11.73 21.70
C ASP A 76 -9.27 12.00 20.60
N SER A 77 -10.43 12.50 20.99
CA SER A 77 -11.57 12.78 20.11
C SER A 77 -12.49 13.81 20.75
N GLY A 78 -13.45 14.31 19.96
CA GLY A 78 -14.43 15.29 20.41
C GLY A 78 -13.94 16.73 20.40
N ALA A 79 -14.89 17.67 20.29
CA ALA A 79 -14.61 19.09 20.16
C ALA A 79 -15.04 19.88 21.40
N GLY A 80 -14.25 20.88 21.78
CA GLY A 80 -14.54 21.78 22.89
C GLY A 80 -14.76 21.01 24.21
N PRO A 81 -15.91 21.18 24.90
CA PRO A 81 -16.23 20.46 26.13
C PRO A 81 -16.32 18.94 25.98
N LEU A 82 -16.42 18.42 24.74
CA LEU A 82 -16.49 16.99 24.46
C LEU A 82 -15.12 16.35 24.24
N ARG A 83 -14.02 17.07 24.47
CA ARG A 83 -12.66 16.54 24.31
C ARG A 83 -12.45 15.32 25.22
N GLY A 84 -11.82 14.28 24.69
CA GLY A 84 -11.65 12.98 25.36
C GLY A 84 -12.89 12.08 25.26
N MET A 85 -13.90 12.45 24.48
CA MET A 85 -15.10 11.63 24.26
C MET A 85 -15.27 11.31 22.77
N GLN A 86 -15.70 10.07 22.51
CA GLN A 86 -16.03 9.65 21.15
C GLN A 86 -17.44 10.13 20.81
N ASP A 87 -17.59 10.81 19.67
CA ASP A 87 -18.93 11.20 19.22
C ASP A 87 -19.66 9.96 18.71
N THR A 88 -20.64 9.50 19.48
CA THR A 88 -21.51 8.38 19.14
C THR A 88 -22.94 8.84 18.80
N THR A 89 -23.18 10.15 18.78
CA THR A 89 -24.54 10.72 18.68
C THR A 89 -24.76 11.53 17.41
N SER A 90 -23.71 12.07 16.79
CA SER A 90 -23.83 12.74 15.50
C SER A 90 -23.73 11.72 14.38
N LEU A 91 -24.69 11.75 13.45
CA LEU A 91 -24.72 10.85 12.30
C LEU A 91 -23.59 11.12 11.29
N VAL A 92 -23.15 12.38 11.20
CA VAL A 92 -22.07 12.83 10.30
C VAL A 92 -20.97 13.51 11.11
N ARG A 93 -19.72 13.27 10.74
CA ARG A 93 -18.57 13.87 11.43
C ARG A 93 -18.30 15.28 10.94
N GLY A 94 -18.08 16.20 11.88
CA GLY A 94 -17.57 17.54 11.61
C GLY A 94 -18.37 18.64 12.27
N LEU A 95 -17.88 19.87 12.13
CA LEU A 95 -18.51 21.06 12.67
C LEU A 95 -18.85 22.04 11.55
N ARG A 96 -20.01 22.66 11.65
CA ARG A 96 -20.37 23.86 10.88
C ARG A 96 -20.19 25.10 11.73
N ARG A 97 -20.03 26.25 11.06
CA ARG A 97 -20.09 27.56 11.72
C ARG A 97 -21.46 27.77 12.36
N ALA A 98 -21.47 28.31 13.56
CA ALA A 98 -22.68 28.60 14.32
C ALA A 98 -22.58 29.98 15.00
N THR A 99 -23.67 30.40 15.63
CA THR A 99 -23.71 31.56 16.54
C THR A 99 -23.87 31.08 17.98
N ALA A 100 -23.63 31.97 18.95
CA ALA A 100 -23.84 31.68 20.37
C ALA A 100 -25.26 31.22 20.72
N THR A 101 -26.26 31.63 19.92
CA THR A 101 -27.67 31.28 20.12
C THR A 101 -28.10 30.00 19.41
N THR A 102 -27.21 29.38 18.63
CA THR A 102 -27.53 28.13 17.93
C THR A 102 -27.62 26.98 18.94
N PRO A 103 -28.71 26.20 18.97
CA PRO A 103 -28.80 25.03 19.83
C PRO A 103 -27.64 24.05 19.57
N GLY A 104 -26.97 23.60 20.64
CA GLY A 104 -25.80 22.73 20.54
C GLY A 104 -24.51 23.42 20.08
N ALA A 105 -24.45 24.75 20.11
CA ALA A 105 -23.22 25.48 19.81
C ALA A 105 -22.13 25.21 20.86
N ILE A 106 -20.94 24.91 20.36
CA ILE A 106 -19.69 24.74 21.08
C ILE A 106 -18.88 26.03 20.88
N GLN A 107 -18.41 26.61 21.98
CA GLN A 107 -17.54 27.78 21.96
C GLN A 107 -16.09 27.36 21.73
N PHE A 108 -15.39 28.09 20.86
CA PHE A 108 -13.95 27.96 20.61
C PHE A 108 -13.30 29.32 20.83
N THR A 109 -12.19 29.34 21.57
CA THR A 109 -11.39 30.55 21.77
C THR A 109 -10.06 30.39 21.05
N ASN A 110 -9.73 31.33 20.18
CA ASN A 110 -8.44 31.34 19.50
C ASN A 110 -7.33 31.57 20.55
N PRO A 111 -6.36 30.66 20.70
CA PRO A 111 -5.34 30.78 21.74
C PRO A 111 -4.39 31.96 21.52
N ASN A 112 -4.26 32.45 20.28
CA ASN A 112 -3.34 33.52 19.93
C ASN A 112 -3.98 34.91 19.99
N THR A 113 -5.24 35.04 19.53
CA THR A 113 -5.93 36.33 19.44
C THR A 113 -6.99 36.56 20.52
N GLY A 114 -7.41 35.50 21.23
CA GLY A 114 -8.51 35.56 22.19
C GLY A 114 -9.90 35.66 21.55
N GLU A 115 -10.00 35.68 20.22
CA GLU A 115 -11.28 35.76 19.51
C GLU A 115 -12.15 34.52 19.80
N VAL A 116 -13.44 34.75 20.04
CA VAL A 116 -14.40 33.68 20.32
C VAL A 116 -15.22 33.37 19.07
N GLY A 117 -15.15 32.11 18.63
CA GLY A 117 -15.98 31.53 17.59
C GLY A 117 -16.94 30.47 18.14
N TYR A 118 -17.97 30.15 17.36
CA TYR A 118 -18.93 29.09 17.71
C TYR A 118 -19.05 28.10 16.55
N GLY A 119 -19.08 26.81 16.88
CA GLY A 119 -19.34 25.72 15.94
C GLY A 119 -20.44 24.80 16.46
N ALA A 120 -21.16 24.11 15.59
CA ALA A 120 -22.14 23.09 15.96
C ALA A 120 -21.93 21.83 15.10
N PRO A 121 -22.38 20.63 15.54
CA PRO A 121 -22.32 19.44 14.71
C PRO A 121 -22.97 19.64 13.34
N LEU A 122 -22.42 18.98 12.32
CA LEU A 122 -23.02 18.94 10.99
C LEU A 122 -24.37 18.22 11.03
N ARG A 123 -25.33 18.70 10.24
CA ARG A 123 -26.64 18.07 10.06
C ARG A 123 -26.61 17.24 8.78
N ALA A 124 -26.90 15.96 8.91
CA ALA A 124 -26.99 15.06 7.77
C ALA A 124 -28.02 15.57 6.74
N GLY A 125 -27.65 15.58 5.46
CA GLY A 125 -28.50 16.03 4.36
C GLY A 125 -28.68 17.54 4.22
N VAL A 126 -28.06 18.36 5.10
CA VAL A 126 -28.18 19.84 5.04
C VAL A 126 -26.82 20.50 4.86
N ASP A 127 -25.85 20.14 5.70
CA ASP A 127 -24.54 20.79 5.70
C ASP A 127 -23.54 19.99 4.85
N ASN A 128 -22.71 20.68 4.06
CA ASN A 128 -21.73 20.02 3.21
C ASN A 128 -20.56 19.46 4.04
N GLY A 129 -20.32 18.15 3.97
CA GLY A 129 -19.18 17.50 4.59
C GLY A 129 -17.89 17.78 3.84
N SER A 130 -16.75 17.82 4.54
CA SER A 130 -15.44 17.85 3.88
C SER A 130 -15.17 16.48 3.24
N TRP A 131 -14.49 16.46 2.09
CA TRP A 131 -14.08 15.22 1.42
C TRP A 131 -13.30 14.32 2.40
N PRO A 132 -13.57 13.00 2.48
CA PRO A 132 -14.42 12.20 1.59
C PRO A 132 -15.93 12.15 1.94
N GLY A 133 -16.45 13.04 2.81
CA GLY A 133 -17.89 13.15 3.06
C GLY A 133 -18.49 11.89 3.68
N ARG A 134 -17.96 11.47 4.82
CA ARG A 134 -18.29 10.18 5.45
C ARG A 134 -19.33 10.30 6.56
N TRP A 135 -20.06 9.20 6.73
CA TRP A 135 -20.88 8.97 7.92
C TRP A 135 -19.97 8.84 9.13
N ASN A 136 -20.52 9.07 10.31
CA ASN A 136 -19.82 8.77 11.53
C ASN A 136 -19.92 7.26 11.80
N SER A 137 -18.82 6.54 11.56
CA SER A 137 -18.70 5.11 11.86
C SER A 137 -19.00 4.77 13.34
N TYR A 138 -18.76 5.71 14.26
CA TYR A 138 -19.05 5.52 15.69
C TYR A 138 -20.48 5.86 16.12
N TYR A 139 -21.35 6.27 15.19
CA TYR A 139 -22.74 6.58 15.52
C TYR A 139 -23.44 5.35 16.13
N GLY A 140 -23.92 5.47 17.36
CA GLY A 140 -24.52 4.37 18.13
C GLY A 140 -23.52 3.32 18.65
N SER A 141 -22.22 3.49 18.44
CA SER A 141 -21.20 2.54 18.86
C SER A 141 -20.98 2.56 20.38
N SER A 142 -20.69 1.39 20.94
CA SER A 142 -20.25 1.21 22.33
C SER A 142 -18.82 0.65 22.43
N LEU A 143 -18.10 0.60 21.30
CA LEU A 143 -16.77 0.00 21.24
C LEU A 143 -15.76 0.83 22.06
N PRO A 144 -15.03 0.21 23.00
CA PRO A 144 -14.07 0.90 23.85
C PRO A 144 -12.71 1.10 23.13
N THR A 145 -12.69 1.92 22.08
CA THR A 145 -11.48 2.19 21.27
C THR A 145 -10.75 3.48 21.69
N LEU A 146 -11.47 4.51 22.15
CA LEU A 146 -10.88 5.80 22.50
C LEU A 146 -10.00 5.73 23.76
N ASN A 147 -8.80 6.31 23.69
CA ASN A 147 -7.81 6.34 24.77
C ASN A 147 -7.46 4.93 25.27
N THR A 148 -7.50 3.95 24.37
CA THR A 148 -7.05 2.57 24.60
C THR A 148 -6.10 2.16 23.47
N PHE A 149 -5.50 0.97 23.56
CA PHE A 149 -4.80 0.33 22.43
C PHE A 149 -5.71 -0.63 21.64
N ASN A 150 -7.01 -0.65 21.95
CA ASN A 150 -7.98 -1.48 21.25
C ASN A 150 -8.39 -0.82 19.93
N VAL A 151 -8.83 -1.64 18.99
CA VAL A 151 -9.21 -1.26 17.64
C VAL A 151 -10.54 -1.93 17.29
N GLY A 152 -11.38 -1.26 16.52
CA GLY A 152 -12.57 -1.85 15.92
C GLY A 152 -12.32 -1.94 14.44
N VAL A 153 -12.22 -3.15 13.91
CA VAL A 153 -11.98 -3.40 12.49
C VAL A 153 -12.85 -4.58 12.09
N SER A 154 -13.50 -4.44 10.94
CA SER A 154 -14.20 -5.56 10.30
C SER A 154 -13.23 -6.70 10.01
N ASP A 155 -13.64 -7.96 10.22
CA ASP A 155 -12.82 -9.13 9.88
C ASP A 155 -13.67 -10.13 9.08
N ASP A 156 -13.93 -9.80 7.82
CA ASP A 156 -14.61 -10.71 6.88
C ASP A 156 -13.66 -11.85 6.47
N GLU A 157 -14.08 -13.11 6.66
CA GLU A 157 -13.28 -14.27 6.30
C GLU A 157 -13.04 -14.38 4.79
N ASN A 158 -13.97 -13.88 3.97
CA ASN A 158 -13.81 -13.85 2.52
C ASN A 158 -12.79 -12.79 2.06
N CYS A 159 -12.20 -12.07 3.00
CA CYS A 159 -11.29 -10.93 2.79
C CYS A 159 -9.87 -11.17 3.24
N TRP A 160 -9.54 -12.41 3.59
CA TRP A 160 -8.21 -12.78 4.02
C TRP A 160 -7.27 -12.93 2.82
N ASP A 161 -7.77 -13.21 1.62
CA ASP A 161 -6.92 -13.41 0.45
C ASP A 161 -7.23 -12.45 -0.69
N PHE A 162 -6.20 -12.15 -1.50
CA PHE A 162 -6.37 -11.47 -2.77
C PHE A 162 -7.04 -12.42 -3.80
N PRO A 163 -7.95 -11.94 -4.68
CA PRO A 163 -8.40 -10.56 -4.85
C PRO A 163 -9.41 -10.11 -3.80
N TYR A 164 -9.17 -8.94 -3.20
CA TYR A 164 -10.13 -8.29 -2.28
C TYR A 164 -11.36 -7.84 -3.06
N ILE A 165 -12.36 -8.71 -3.17
CA ILE A 165 -13.60 -8.52 -3.92
C ILE A 165 -14.36 -7.25 -3.50
N ASP A 166 -15.17 -6.69 -4.38
CA ASP A 166 -15.86 -5.41 -4.14
C ASP A 166 -16.75 -5.44 -2.88
N GLY A 167 -16.31 -4.75 -1.82
CA GLY A 167 -16.99 -4.71 -0.52
C GLY A 167 -16.19 -5.29 0.63
N CYS A 168 -15.02 -5.84 0.32
CA CYS A 168 -14.19 -6.57 1.26
C CYS A 168 -13.61 -5.70 2.40
N GLN A 169 -13.98 -6.01 3.66
CA GLN A 169 -13.50 -5.29 4.85
C GLN A 169 -12.69 -6.23 5.75
N SER A 170 -11.37 -6.10 5.69
CA SER A 170 -10.44 -6.72 6.63
C SER A 170 -9.09 -5.99 6.57
N ASN A 171 -8.33 -6.06 7.64
CA ASN A 171 -6.95 -5.60 7.67
C ASN A 171 -6.03 -6.77 7.32
N HIS A 172 -5.57 -6.80 6.07
CA HIS A 172 -4.75 -7.88 5.58
C HIS A 172 -3.58 -7.37 4.75
N GLN A 173 -2.45 -8.04 4.85
CA GLN A 173 -1.30 -7.83 3.97
C GLN A 173 -0.78 -9.19 3.55
N TYR A 174 -0.52 -9.29 2.25
CA TYR A 174 0.07 -10.46 1.65
C TYR A 174 1.26 -10.02 0.80
N PHE A 175 2.40 -10.62 1.04
CA PHE A 175 3.64 -10.42 0.30
C PHE A 175 4.14 -11.78 -0.16
N GLN A 176 4.45 -11.91 -1.44
CA GLN A 176 5.10 -13.06 -2.02
C GLN A 176 6.29 -12.57 -2.85
N HIS A 177 7.41 -13.24 -2.73
CA HIS A 177 8.59 -12.93 -3.50
C HIS A 177 9.33 -14.22 -3.85
N GLU A 178 9.42 -14.48 -5.14
CA GLU A 178 10.23 -15.55 -5.71
C GLU A 178 11.33 -14.92 -6.56
N GLY A 179 12.58 -15.21 -6.22
CA GLY A 179 13.74 -14.62 -6.88
C GLY A 179 14.75 -15.67 -7.25
N VAL A 180 15.25 -15.62 -8.49
CA VAL A 180 16.43 -16.37 -8.91
C VAL A 180 17.49 -15.39 -9.38
N GLN A 181 18.69 -15.52 -8.84
CA GLN A 181 19.86 -14.82 -9.31
C GLN A 181 20.93 -15.85 -9.63
N ALA A 182 21.45 -15.81 -10.85
CA ALA A 182 22.60 -16.62 -11.21
C ALA A 182 23.71 -15.73 -11.77
N HIS A 183 24.95 -16.12 -11.54
CA HIS A 183 26.07 -15.55 -12.26
C HIS A 183 27.08 -16.63 -12.64
N ALA A 184 27.66 -16.46 -13.81
CA ALA A 184 28.78 -17.25 -14.30
C ALA A 184 29.94 -16.29 -14.55
N THR A 185 31.14 -16.68 -14.11
CA THR A 185 32.38 -15.99 -14.47
C THR A 185 33.28 -16.99 -15.18
N TRP A 186 33.99 -16.51 -16.19
CA TRP A 186 34.98 -17.26 -16.94
C TRP A 186 36.19 -16.39 -17.22
N GLN A 187 37.32 -16.78 -16.65
CA GLN A 187 38.62 -16.25 -16.98
C GLN A 187 39.11 -16.89 -18.29
N LEU A 188 39.08 -16.12 -19.39
CA LEU A 188 39.55 -16.60 -20.69
C LEU A 188 41.07 -16.59 -20.80
N SER A 189 41.70 -15.60 -20.16
CA SER A 189 43.14 -15.39 -20.09
C SER A 189 43.46 -14.45 -18.92
N ASP A 190 44.75 -14.21 -18.65
CA ASP A 190 45.17 -13.25 -17.61
C ASP A 190 44.65 -11.82 -17.84
N THR A 191 44.22 -11.49 -19.06
CA THR A 191 43.77 -10.15 -19.45
C THR A 191 42.29 -10.07 -19.79
N THR A 192 41.54 -11.19 -19.84
CA THR A 192 40.14 -11.19 -20.30
C THR A 192 39.26 -12.06 -19.41
N GLU A 193 38.18 -11.45 -18.89
CA GLU A 193 37.15 -12.11 -18.09
C GLU A 193 35.77 -11.89 -18.74
N ILE A 194 34.98 -12.96 -18.81
CA ILE A 194 33.56 -12.89 -19.18
C ILE A 194 32.72 -13.13 -17.93
N LYS A 195 31.73 -12.27 -17.72
CA LYS A 195 30.72 -12.43 -16.68
C LYS A 195 29.34 -12.44 -17.30
N TYR A 196 28.52 -13.42 -16.92
CA TYR A 196 27.11 -13.46 -17.23
C TYR A 196 26.31 -13.39 -15.94
N ILE A 197 25.26 -12.58 -15.91
CA ILE A 197 24.34 -12.45 -14.77
C ILE A 197 22.93 -12.64 -15.30
N TYR A 198 22.17 -13.49 -14.60
CA TYR A 198 20.76 -13.73 -14.84
C TYR A 198 19.98 -13.34 -13.59
N GLY A 199 18.85 -12.64 -13.80
CA GLY A 199 17.90 -12.30 -12.76
C GLY A 199 16.48 -12.71 -13.16
N TYR A 200 15.76 -13.25 -12.21
CA TYR A 200 14.32 -13.47 -12.24
C TYR A 200 13.75 -12.97 -10.93
N VAL A 201 12.68 -12.19 -11.01
CA VAL A 201 11.89 -11.75 -9.85
C VAL A 201 10.43 -11.89 -10.19
N ASP A 202 9.70 -12.58 -9.32
CA ASP A 202 8.26 -12.57 -9.21
C ASP A 202 7.93 -11.97 -7.85
N PHE A 203 7.20 -10.85 -7.83
CA PHE A 203 6.91 -10.08 -6.64
C PHE A 203 5.44 -9.74 -6.62
N GLY A 204 4.75 -10.21 -5.58
CA GLY A 204 3.37 -9.85 -5.28
C GLY A 204 3.31 -9.14 -3.94
N TYR A 205 2.67 -7.99 -3.89
CA TYR A 205 2.42 -7.27 -2.66
C TYR A 205 1.01 -6.68 -2.70
N THR A 206 0.18 -7.11 -1.76
CA THR A 206 -1.18 -6.64 -1.63
C THR A 206 -1.46 -6.27 -0.18
N PHE A 207 -2.26 -5.25 0.03
CA PHE A 207 -2.85 -5.03 1.34
C PHE A 207 -4.23 -4.43 1.23
N ASN A 208 -5.05 -4.71 2.24
CA ASN A 208 -6.35 -4.14 2.49
C ASN A 208 -6.37 -3.56 3.89
N ILE A 209 -6.83 -2.32 4.04
CA ILE A 209 -6.99 -1.68 5.35
C ILE A 209 -8.41 -1.16 5.48
N ASP A 210 -9.11 -1.60 6.52
CA ASP A 210 -10.29 -0.95 7.06
C ASP A 210 -9.86 0.24 7.95
N LEU A 211 -10.34 1.42 7.58
CA LEU A 211 -9.98 2.70 8.18
C LEU A 211 -11.18 3.39 8.83
N ASP A 212 -12.34 2.74 8.95
CA ASP A 212 -13.50 3.33 9.60
C ASP A 212 -13.35 3.40 11.15
N GLY A 213 -12.56 2.47 11.72
CA GLY A 213 -12.35 2.30 13.15
C GLY A 213 -13.46 1.53 13.87
N THR A 214 -14.38 0.91 13.14
CA THR A 214 -15.49 0.10 13.66
C THR A 214 -15.75 -1.11 12.74
N ASP A 215 -16.88 -1.79 12.91
CA ASP A 215 -17.34 -2.93 12.09
C ASP A 215 -18.70 -2.64 11.42
N VAL A 216 -19.02 -1.37 11.23
CA VAL A 216 -20.36 -0.95 10.82
C VAL A 216 -20.53 -1.01 9.30
N SER A 217 -21.74 -1.33 8.84
CA SER A 217 -22.02 -1.46 7.41
C SER A 217 -22.26 -0.13 6.67
N TRP A 218 -22.44 0.97 7.40
CA TRP A 218 -22.76 2.30 6.86
C TRP A 218 -21.55 3.25 6.80
N ASP A 219 -20.35 2.79 7.13
CA ASP A 219 -19.09 3.45 6.80
C ASP A 219 -18.01 2.38 6.58
N GLN A 220 -17.61 2.13 5.33
CA GLN A 220 -16.69 1.06 4.95
C GLN A 220 -15.47 1.66 4.25
N TYR A 221 -14.93 2.70 4.86
CA TYR A 221 -13.83 3.46 4.29
C TYR A 221 -12.54 2.67 4.45
N GLY A 222 -11.92 2.35 3.33
CA GLY A 222 -10.69 1.57 3.32
C GLY A 222 -9.76 1.94 2.19
N VAL A 223 -8.58 1.34 2.24
CA VAL A 223 -7.55 1.46 1.21
C VAL A 223 -7.16 0.06 0.77
N THR A 224 -6.97 -0.10 -0.53
CA THR A 224 -6.47 -1.35 -1.09
C THR A 224 -5.40 -1.09 -2.10
N VAL A 225 -4.34 -1.86 -1.99
CA VAL A 225 -3.18 -1.80 -2.85
C VAL A 225 -2.90 -3.16 -3.44
N LEU A 226 -2.47 -3.12 -4.69
CA LEU A 226 -1.91 -4.23 -5.44
C LEU A 226 -0.64 -3.75 -6.11
N GLU A 227 0.42 -4.51 -5.96
CA GLU A 227 1.63 -4.41 -6.74
C GLU A 227 2.03 -5.83 -7.14
N ASP A 228 2.18 -6.06 -8.44
CA ASP A 228 2.46 -7.35 -9.05
C ASP A 228 3.52 -7.10 -10.13
N VAL A 229 4.71 -7.66 -9.94
CA VAL A 229 5.89 -7.39 -10.76
C VAL A 229 6.53 -8.72 -11.17
N HIS A 230 6.66 -8.91 -12.48
CA HIS A 230 7.43 -10.00 -13.06
C HIS A 230 8.58 -9.39 -13.87
N MET A 231 9.82 -9.75 -13.53
CA MET A 231 11.00 -9.23 -14.18
C MET A 231 11.98 -10.36 -14.51
N LYS A 232 12.56 -10.29 -15.72
CA LYS A 232 13.66 -11.14 -16.18
C LYS A 232 14.78 -10.26 -16.72
N THR A 233 16.01 -10.52 -16.29
CA THR A 233 17.19 -9.79 -16.73
C THR A 233 18.29 -10.73 -17.19
N HIS A 234 18.99 -10.29 -18.23
CA HIS A 234 20.18 -10.94 -18.77
C HIS A 234 21.26 -9.87 -18.94
N GLU A 235 22.42 -10.09 -18.35
CA GLU A 235 23.57 -9.22 -18.48
C GLU A 235 24.78 -10.06 -18.89
N LEU A 236 25.46 -9.66 -19.96
CA LEU A 236 26.73 -10.21 -20.38
C LEU A 236 27.75 -9.08 -20.34
N THR A 237 28.79 -9.24 -19.54
CA THR A 237 29.89 -8.28 -19.39
C THR A 237 31.19 -8.96 -19.82
N ILE A 238 32.04 -8.23 -20.52
CA ILE A 238 33.39 -8.66 -20.86
C ILE A 238 34.35 -7.58 -20.37
N ASN A 239 35.27 -7.99 -19.50
CA ASN A 239 36.32 -7.17 -18.94
C ASN A 239 37.63 -7.53 -19.62
N TRP A 240 38.34 -6.54 -20.14
CA TRP A 240 39.57 -6.72 -20.91
C TRP A 240 40.62 -5.75 -20.39
N GLN A 241 41.85 -6.24 -20.23
CA GLN A 241 43.02 -5.43 -19.99
C GLN A 241 43.81 -5.30 -21.30
N ILE A 242 43.97 -4.06 -21.78
CA ILE A 242 44.71 -3.74 -23.00
C ILE A 242 46.07 -3.17 -22.58
N GLY A 243 47.13 -3.96 -22.73
CA GLY A 243 48.43 -3.63 -22.16
C GLY A 243 48.40 -3.68 -20.62
N GLU A 244 49.26 -2.91 -19.95
CA GLU A 244 49.30 -2.87 -18.48
C GLU A 244 48.34 -1.82 -17.88
N ASP A 245 47.96 -0.80 -18.66
CA ASP A 245 47.39 0.46 -18.13
C ASP A 245 45.91 0.70 -18.43
N VAL A 246 45.31 -0.04 -19.36
CA VAL A 246 43.94 0.21 -19.83
C VAL A 246 43.03 -0.94 -19.44
N LEU A 247 42.06 -0.65 -18.57
CA LEU A 247 40.93 -1.56 -18.28
C LEU A 247 39.72 -1.09 -19.07
N MET A 248 39.15 -2.02 -19.83
CA MET A 248 37.98 -1.80 -20.65
C MET A 248 36.90 -2.77 -20.23
N THR A 249 35.68 -2.27 -20.03
CA THR A 249 34.50 -3.11 -19.79
C THR A 249 33.49 -2.84 -20.90
N SER A 250 33.02 -3.90 -21.54
CA SER A 250 31.94 -3.87 -22.52
C SER A 250 30.86 -4.88 -22.14
N GLY A 251 29.65 -4.74 -22.67
CA GLY A 251 28.60 -5.67 -22.34
C GLY A 251 27.27 -5.43 -23.05
N TYR A 252 26.35 -6.34 -22.80
CA TYR A 252 24.98 -6.34 -23.27
C TYR A 252 24.04 -6.56 -22.09
N PHE A 253 22.97 -5.76 -22.03
CA PHE A 253 21.95 -5.86 -21.01
C PHE A 253 20.57 -5.96 -21.68
N TYR A 254 19.77 -6.91 -21.22
CA TYR A 254 18.39 -7.12 -21.62
C TYR A 254 17.51 -7.27 -20.38
N MET A 255 16.38 -6.57 -20.38
CA MET A 255 15.38 -6.61 -19.33
C MET A 255 13.99 -6.74 -19.96
N ASP A 256 13.21 -7.65 -19.41
CA ASP A 256 11.78 -7.79 -19.64
C ASP A 256 11.07 -7.61 -18.30
N GLU A 257 10.23 -6.59 -18.18
CA GLU A 257 9.50 -6.25 -16.96
C GLU A 257 8.02 -6.05 -17.29
N ASN A 258 7.16 -6.69 -16.51
CA ASN A 258 5.73 -6.43 -16.46
C ASN A 258 5.36 -6.04 -15.03
N ARG A 259 4.73 -4.88 -14.86
CA ARG A 259 4.34 -4.35 -13.55
C ARG A 259 2.91 -3.86 -13.58
N LYS A 260 2.09 -4.41 -12.69
CA LYS A 260 0.74 -3.91 -12.40
C LYS A 260 0.74 -3.30 -11.02
N GLN A 261 0.33 -2.04 -10.95
CA GLN A 261 0.25 -1.31 -9.70
C GLN A 261 -1.11 -0.63 -9.61
N ASN A 262 -1.80 -0.82 -8.50
CA ASN A 262 -3.07 -0.17 -8.21
C ASN A 262 -3.08 0.31 -6.77
N TYR A 263 -3.49 1.56 -6.59
CA TYR A 263 -3.77 2.15 -5.30
C TYR A 263 -5.20 2.68 -5.34
N SER A 264 -6.05 2.15 -4.48
CA SER A 264 -7.46 2.51 -4.44
C SER A 264 -7.87 2.96 -3.04
N ILE A 265 -8.61 4.06 -3.00
CA ILE A 265 -9.34 4.51 -1.82
C ILE A 265 -10.80 4.17 -2.08
N ARG A 266 -11.44 3.48 -1.15
CA ARG A 266 -12.81 3.01 -1.31
C ARG A 266 -13.68 3.34 -0.12
N ASN A 267 -14.97 3.50 -0.39
CA ASN A 267 -16.02 3.43 0.61
C ASN A 267 -17.21 2.74 -0.04
N ASN A 268 -17.39 1.43 0.20
CA ASN A 268 -18.27 0.63 -0.64
C ASN A 268 -19.73 0.64 -0.18
N ILE A 269 -20.32 1.83 -0.07
CA ILE A 269 -21.68 2.00 0.44
C ILE A 269 -22.58 2.56 -0.65
N ALA A 270 -23.68 1.84 -0.90
CA ALA A 270 -24.68 2.21 -1.89
C ALA A 270 -25.29 3.61 -1.64
N SER A 271 -25.40 4.05 -0.39
CA SER A 271 -25.95 5.37 -0.01
C SER A 271 -25.02 6.56 -0.32
N ILE A 272 -23.73 6.32 -0.54
CA ILE A 272 -22.76 7.33 -1.01
C ILE A 272 -22.66 7.30 -2.54
N ARG A 273 -22.84 6.12 -3.16
CA ARG A 273 -22.83 5.97 -4.62
C ARG A 273 -24.11 6.45 -5.31
N ASN A 274 -25.25 6.40 -4.62
CA ASN A 274 -26.55 6.78 -5.15
C ASN A 274 -27.08 8.02 -4.44
N ALA A 275 -27.66 8.96 -5.19
CA ALA A 275 -28.34 10.10 -4.61
C ALA A 275 -29.43 9.64 -3.63
N ALA A 276 -29.58 10.34 -2.50
CA ALA A 276 -30.67 10.11 -1.57
C ALA A 276 -32.01 10.18 -2.31
N THR A 277 -32.82 9.13 -2.21
CA THR A 277 -34.15 9.09 -2.85
C THR A 277 -35.12 9.93 -2.01
N TYR A 278 -35.36 11.18 -2.42
CA TYR A 278 -36.33 12.07 -1.74
C TYR A 278 -37.80 11.79 -2.11
N GLY A 279 -38.09 10.64 -2.72
CA GLY A 279 -39.43 10.26 -3.14
C GLY A 279 -40.06 11.31 -4.07
N ALA A 280 -41.32 11.67 -3.84
CA ALA A 280 -42.05 12.65 -4.65
C ALA A 280 -41.39 14.04 -4.72
N TYR A 281 -40.48 14.36 -3.80
CA TYR A 281 -39.77 15.64 -3.78
C TYR A 281 -38.62 15.74 -4.79
N ASP A 282 -38.14 14.62 -5.32
CA ASP A 282 -37.10 14.57 -6.36
C ASP A 282 -37.68 14.43 -7.79
N ILE A 283 -39.00 14.27 -7.89
CA ILE A 283 -39.68 14.16 -9.18
C ILE A 283 -39.74 15.56 -9.82
N PRO A 284 -39.26 15.73 -11.07
CA PRO A 284 -39.44 16.95 -11.85
C PRO A 284 -40.92 17.37 -11.89
N GLN A 285 -41.23 18.54 -11.34
CA GLN A 285 -42.59 19.04 -11.33
C GLN A 285 -42.77 19.97 -12.53
N ALA A 286 -43.77 19.69 -13.38
CA ALA A 286 -44.07 20.53 -14.54
C ALA A 286 -44.37 21.98 -14.12
N PHE A 287 -44.99 22.18 -12.96
CA PHE A 287 -45.27 23.51 -12.40
C PHE A 287 -44.00 24.29 -11.99
N LEU A 288 -42.89 23.59 -11.71
CA LEU A 288 -41.60 24.20 -11.38
C LEU A 288 -40.66 24.30 -12.60
N GLY A 289 -41.20 24.19 -13.82
CA GLY A 289 -40.40 24.26 -15.05
C GLY A 289 -39.50 23.04 -15.26
N GLY A 290 -39.88 21.87 -14.73
CA GLY A 290 -39.09 20.64 -14.83
C GLY A 290 -38.00 20.50 -13.77
N VAL A 291 -37.96 21.41 -12.80
CA VAL A 291 -37.07 21.33 -11.63
C VAL A 291 -37.78 20.55 -10.51
N SER A 292 -37.04 19.74 -9.74
CA SER A 292 -37.58 19.06 -8.57
C SER A 292 -37.76 20.04 -7.40
N THR A 293 -38.67 19.75 -6.48
CA THR A 293 -38.82 20.55 -5.26
C THR A 293 -37.55 20.55 -4.40
N SER A 294 -36.76 19.47 -4.43
CA SER A 294 -35.45 19.39 -3.78
C SER A 294 -34.47 20.43 -4.36
N ALA A 295 -34.40 20.56 -5.68
CA ALA A 295 -33.54 21.53 -6.36
C ALA A 295 -33.98 22.98 -6.11
N LEU A 296 -35.30 23.25 -6.03
CA LEU A 296 -35.82 24.58 -5.68
C LEU A 296 -35.50 24.99 -4.23
N LEU A 297 -35.50 24.02 -3.30
CA LEU A 297 -35.23 24.24 -1.88
C LEU A 297 -33.72 24.29 -1.53
N GLY A 298 -32.84 24.29 -2.54
CA GLY A 298 -31.41 24.48 -2.36
C GLY A 298 -30.60 23.19 -2.16
N ALA A 299 -31.17 22.00 -2.42
CA ALA A 299 -30.38 20.78 -2.53
C ALA A 299 -29.61 20.77 -3.86
N THR A 300 -28.48 21.48 -3.91
CA THR A 300 -27.52 21.31 -5.01
C THR A 300 -26.79 19.99 -4.81
N ASN A 301 -27.32 18.91 -5.39
CA ASN A 301 -26.61 17.63 -5.45
C ASN A 301 -25.51 17.74 -6.52
N THR A 302 -24.38 18.34 -6.16
CA THR A 302 -23.18 18.47 -7.03
C THR A 302 -22.33 17.20 -7.06
N CYS A 303 -22.75 16.12 -6.41
CA CYS A 303 -22.07 14.82 -6.42
C CYS A 303 -22.63 13.91 -7.53
N THR A 304 -22.55 14.32 -8.79
CA THR A 304 -22.93 13.45 -9.94
C THR A 304 -21.73 12.84 -10.67
N THR A 305 -20.55 12.82 -10.05
CA THR A 305 -19.47 11.97 -10.55
C THR A 305 -18.88 11.16 -9.40
N PRO A 306 -18.98 9.81 -9.42
CA PRO A 306 -18.03 9.00 -8.70
C PRO A 306 -16.69 9.24 -9.38
N GLN A 307 -15.88 10.15 -8.83
CA GLN A 307 -14.46 10.15 -9.11
C GLN A 307 -13.90 8.89 -8.44
N THR A 308 -13.86 7.78 -9.20
CA THR A 308 -12.80 6.81 -9.03
C THR A 308 -11.50 7.57 -9.30
N GLY A 309 -10.87 8.07 -8.24
CA GLY A 309 -9.53 8.63 -8.28
C GLY A 309 -8.57 7.50 -8.58
N TRP A 310 -8.43 7.14 -9.85
CA TRP A 310 -7.27 6.43 -10.36
C TRP A 310 -6.09 7.40 -10.26
N VAL A 311 -5.21 7.19 -9.28
CA VAL A 311 -3.95 7.93 -9.19
C VAL A 311 -2.84 7.00 -9.65
N GLY A 312 -2.51 7.11 -10.94
CA GLY A 312 -1.27 6.63 -11.55
C GLY A 312 -1.24 5.14 -11.92
N SER A 313 -1.33 4.85 -13.22
CA SER A 313 -0.63 3.71 -13.79
C SER A 313 0.78 4.18 -14.22
N GLY A 314 1.80 3.40 -13.86
CA GLY A 314 3.09 3.46 -14.56
C GLY A 314 2.89 3.03 -16.03
N PRO A 315 3.81 3.35 -16.95
CA PRO A 315 3.66 2.96 -18.35
C PRO A 315 3.58 1.42 -18.46
N ASP A 316 2.47 0.94 -19.01
CA ASP A 316 2.29 -0.46 -19.38
C ASP A 316 3.26 -0.82 -20.53
N ASN A 317 3.96 -1.95 -20.39
CA ASN A 317 4.65 -2.66 -21.48
C ASN A 317 5.66 -1.83 -22.32
N THR A 318 6.54 -1.07 -21.69
CA THR A 318 7.67 -0.47 -22.42
C THR A 318 8.92 -1.35 -22.31
N PRO A 319 9.36 -2.03 -23.39
CA PRO A 319 10.69 -2.63 -23.44
C PRO A 319 11.73 -1.51 -23.38
N TYR A 320 12.49 -1.44 -22.28
CA TYR A 320 13.63 -0.55 -22.19
C TYR A 320 14.84 -1.22 -22.86
N ILE A 321 15.17 -0.76 -24.07
CA ILE A 321 16.47 -1.02 -24.68
C ILE A 321 17.31 0.23 -24.44
N LEU A 322 18.28 0.19 -23.52
CA LEU A 322 19.19 1.30 -23.29
C LEU A 322 20.66 0.87 -23.36
N SER A 323 21.33 1.51 -24.34
CA SER A 323 22.76 1.80 -24.52
C SER A 323 23.82 0.69 -24.43
N LEU A 324 24.51 0.48 -25.57
CA LEU A 324 25.95 0.19 -25.56
C LEU A 324 26.69 1.32 -24.84
N GLY A 325 27.24 1.05 -23.66
CA GLY A 325 28.18 1.93 -22.97
C GLY A 325 29.58 1.35 -23.01
N TRP A 326 30.54 2.08 -23.58
CA TRP A 326 31.97 1.80 -23.41
C TRP A 326 32.47 2.62 -22.23
N ARG A 327 33.01 1.95 -21.19
CA ARG A 327 33.72 2.63 -20.11
C ARG A 327 35.20 2.24 -20.20
N CYS A 328 36.02 3.15 -20.73
CA CYS A 328 37.47 3.08 -20.59
C CYS A 328 37.86 3.83 -19.32
N SER A 329 38.55 3.15 -18.40
CA SER A 329 39.18 3.77 -17.25
C SER A 329 40.69 3.63 -17.39
N TRP A 330 41.40 4.76 -17.35
CA TRP A 330 42.85 4.80 -17.34
C TRP A 330 43.34 4.62 -15.91
N LYS A 331 44.21 3.62 -15.67
CA LYS A 331 45.02 3.63 -14.44
C LYS A 331 45.97 4.82 -14.55
N GLY A 332 45.92 5.73 -13.57
CA GLY A 332 46.73 6.93 -13.58
C GLY A 332 48.21 6.61 -13.71
N ILE A 333 48.80 6.95 -14.84
CA ILE A 333 50.24 6.95 -15.06
C ILE A 333 50.81 8.08 -14.20
N GLN A 334 51.52 7.74 -13.11
CA GLN A 334 52.44 8.67 -12.48
C GLN A 334 53.65 8.82 -13.42
N PRO A 335 54.03 10.04 -13.83
CA PRO A 335 55.20 10.23 -14.69
C PRO A 335 56.48 9.86 -13.93
N PRO A 336 57.51 9.33 -14.61
CA PRO A 336 58.82 9.12 -14.00
C PRO A 336 59.47 10.47 -13.66
N GLU A 337 60.14 10.53 -12.50
CA GLU A 337 60.90 11.70 -12.01
C GLU A 337 62.00 12.18 -12.98
#